data_AF-A0A1D3D6F9-F1
#
_entry.id   AF-A0A1D3D6F9-F1
#
_cell.length_a   1.000
_cell.length_b   1.000
_cell.length_c   1.000
_cell.angle_alpha   90.00
_cell.angle_beta   90.00
_cell.angle_gamma   90.00
#
_symmetry.space_group_name_H-M   'P 1'
#
loop_
_entity.id
_entity.type
_entity.pdbx_description
1 polymer ?
#
loop_
_entity_poly.entity_id
_entity_poly.type
_entity_poly.pdbx_seq_one_letter_code
_entity_poly.pdbx_strand_id
1 'polypeptide(L)'
;MGRSFLRSFLSQNLGLEALGVTLKRGGFVPVDACMRVLKGSPAGGAAGASSQPSAEAGGSALGDDAEAIDGLYCIGDANGLLQLAHAASAQAVTAVEAIAGRNRPFNSRLIPAACFTNPEIAFVGYTEPEARALGEKQGFEVGVSTANFRANSKAVAEGEAEGLMKVLWRKDSGQVLGCHMIGPHAGDLMQQCANAMATQTPVDRLAQITHTHPTLSETVEAAWKQAVGLLSH
;
A
#
# COMPACT_ATOMS: atom_id res chain seq x y z
N MET A 1 -16.57 -24.59 7.57
CA MET A 1 -17.58 -23.93 6.73
C MET A 1 -17.21 -22.45 6.65
N GLY A 2 -16.89 -21.90 5.47
CA GLY A 2 -16.61 -20.45 5.34
C GLY A 2 -15.21 -20.04 4.87
N ARG A 3 -14.82 -20.40 3.63
CA ARG A 3 -13.86 -19.62 2.80
C ARG A 3 -14.22 -19.63 1.30
N SER A 4 -15.29 -20.36 0.92
CA SER A 4 -15.74 -20.53 -0.46
C SER A 4 -16.87 -19.58 -0.87
N PHE A 5 -17.53 -18.91 0.08
CA PHE A 5 -18.80 -18.21 -0.18
C PHE A 5 -18.63 -16.81 -0.79
N LEU A 6 -17.47 -16.18 -0.65
CA LEU A 6 -17.15 -14.87 -1.25
C LEU A 6 -16.40 -14.96 -2.59
N ARG A 7 -16.08 -16.18 -3.07
CA ARG A 7 -15.06 -16.38 -4.11
C ARG A 7 -15.51 -16.21 -5.57
N SER A 8 -16.78 -15.95 -5.86
CA SER A 8 -17.20 -15.89 -7.28
C SER A 8 -18.39 -15.02 -7.65
N PHE A 9 -19.03 -14.28 -6.73
CA PHE A 9 -20.26 -13.59 -7.10
C PHE A 9 -20.04 -12.27 -7.87
N LEU A 10 -18.92 -11.58 -7.64
CA LEU A 10 -18.72 -10.21 -8.16
C LEU A 10 -18.49 -10.14 -9.69
N SER A 11 -17.99 -11.22 -10.31
CA SER A 11 -17.55 -11.20 -11.71
C SER A 11 -18.18 -12.29 -12.58
N GLN A 12 -18.95 -13.21 -11.98
CA GLN A 12 -19.67 -14.24 -12.74
C GLN A 12 -20.80 -13.64 -13.56
N ASN A 13 -21.04 -14.21 -14.75
CA ASN A 13 -22.13 -13.82 -15.66
C ASN A 13 -22.05 -12.39 -16.22
N LEU A 14 -20.88 -11.73 -16.14
CA LEU A 14 -20.67 -10.41 -16.76
C LEU A 14 -20.41 -10.47 -18.28
N GLY A 15 -20.38 -11.67 -18.88
CA GLY A 15 -20.10 -11.83 -20.31
C GLY A 15 -18.67 -11.46 -20.74
N LEU A 16 -17.75 -11.29 -19.79
CA LEU A 16 -16.37 -10.84 -20.04
C LEU A 16 -15.57 -11.82 -20.92
N GLU A 17 -15.93 -13.11 -20.89
CA GLU A 17 -15.35 -14.15 -21.75
C GLU A 17 -15.58 -13.86 -23.25
N ALA A 18 -16.73 -13.28 -23.61
CA ALA A 18 -17.04 -12.88 -24.98
C ALA A 18 -16.16 -11.72 -25.46
N LEU A 19 -15.56 -10.97 -24.53
CA LEU A 19 -14.61 -9.90 -24.80
C LEU A 19 -13.14 -10.37 -24.73
N GLY A 20 -12.90 -11.67 -24.55
CA GLY A 20 -11.56 -12.25 -24.45
C GLY A 20 -10.85 -12.01 -23.11
N VAL A 21 -11.60 -11.63 -22.07
CA VAL A 21 -11.04 -11.42 -20.72
C VAL A 21 -10.93 -12.76 -20.00
N THR A 22 -9.72 -13.11 -19.59
CA THR A 22 -9.49 -14.25 -18.70
C THR A 22 -9.38 -13.76 -17.25
N LEU A 23 -10.30 -14.20 -16.38
CA LEU A 23 -10.28 -13.82 -14.97
C LEU A 23 -9.03 -14.39 -14.26
N LYS A 24 -8.45 -13.60 -13.36
CA LYS A 24 -7.37 -14.04 -12.47
C LYS A 24 -7.90 -15.10 -11.50
N ARG A 25 -6.98 -15.88 -10.93
CA ARG A 25 -7.29 -16.83 -9.84
C ARG A 25 -8.10 -16.13 -8.75
N GLY A 26 -9.26 -16.69 -8.41
CA GLY A 26 -10.22 -16.07 -7.48
C GLY A 26 -11.32 -15.25 -8.14
N GLY A 27 -11.42 -15.26 -9.48
CA GLY A 27 -12.47 -14.58 -10.22
C GLY A 27 -12.24 -13.08 -10.41
N PHE A 28 -11.03 -12.58 -10.21
CA PHE A 28 -10.78 -11.14 -10.30
C PHE A 28 -10.56 -10.67 -11.73
N VAL A 29 -11.12 -9.51 -12.07
CA VAL A 29 -10.95 -8.89 -13.40
C VAL A 29 -9.54 -8.30 -13.51
N PRO A 30 -8.76 -8.68 -14.52
CA PRO A 30 -7.44 -8.10 -14.73
C PRO A 30 -7.55 -6.65 -15.22
N VAL A 31 -6.75 -5.76 -14.64
CA VAL A 31 -6.68 -4.35 -15.02
C VAL A 31 -5.24 -3.86 -15.08
N ASP A 32 -5.01 -2.80 -15.86
CA ASP A 32 -3.75 -2.05 -15.87
C ASP A 32 -3.68 -0.97 -14.79
N ALA A 33 -2.63 -0.15 -14.78
CA ALA A 33 -2.47 0.94 -13.81
C ALA A 33 -3.53 2.06 -13.95
N CYS A 34 -4.23 2.15 -15.08
CA CYS A 34 -5.31 3.11 -15.33
C CYS A 34 -6.71 2.50 -15.12
N MET A 35 -6.78 1.31 -14.52
CA MET A 35 -8.00 0.54 -14.26
C MET A 35 -8.74 0.04 -15.53
N ARG A 36 -8.08 0.06 -16.70
CA ARG A 36 -8.64 -0.50 -17.94
C ARG A 36 -8.62 -2.01 -17.88
N VAL A 37 -9.71 -2.65 -18.27
CA VAL A 37 -9.80 -4.11 -18.30
C VAL A 37 -8.90 -4.67 -19.38
N LEU A 38 -8.15 -5.72 -19.04
CA LEU A 38 -7.21 -6.37 -19.94
C LEU A 38 -7.80 -7.66 -20.54
N LYS A 39 -7.58 -7.89 -21.83
CA LYS A 39 -7.79 -9.17 -22.53
C LYS A 39 -6.46 -9.87 -22.80
N GLY A 40 -6.48 -11.20 -22.94
CA GLY A 40 -5.29 -12.01 -23.22
C GLY A 40 -5.22 -13.30 -22.39
N SER A 41 -4.32 -14.21 -22.77
CA SER A 41 -4.08 -15.45 -22.03
C SER A 41 -3.19 -15.22 -20.80
N PRO A 42 -3.47 -15.87 -19.67
CA PRO A 42 -2.59 -15.79 -18.50
C PRO A 42 -1.22 -16.35 -18.83
N ALA A 43 -0.16 -15.62 -18.47
CA ALA A 43 1.20 -16.14 -18.58
C ALA A 43 1.33 -17.38 -17.68
N GLY A 44 1.85 -18.48 -18.24
CA GLY A 44 2.04 -19.73 -17.51
C GLY A 44 3.03 -19.55 -16.37
N GLY A 45 2.53 -19.30 -15.16
CA GLY A 45 3.33 -19.19 -13.95
C GLY A 45 2.47 -19.34 -12.70
N ALA A 46 2.70 -20.41 -11.95
CA ALA A 46 2.00 -20.68 -10.70
C ALA A 46 2.33 -19.62 -9.63
N ALA A 47 1.48 -18.61 -9.47
CA ALA A 47 1.56 -17.69 -8.34
C ALA A 47 1.02 -18.39 -7.08
N GLY A 48 1.93 -18.70 -6.16
CA GLY A 48 1.66 -19.27 -4.84
C GLY A 48 0.79 -18.33 -3.99
N ALA A 49 -0.07 -18.93 -3.16
CA ALA A 49 -0.98 -18.23 -2.27
C ALA A 49 -0.23 -17.78 -1.00
N SER A 50 0.49 -16.65 -1.04
CA SER A 50 0.95 -15.94 0.18
C SER A 50 1.55 -14.56 -0.03
N SER A 51 1.76 -14.07 -1.25
CA SER A 51 2.33 -12.73 -1.48
C SER A 51 1.26 -11.73 -1.89
N GLN A 52 1.23 -10.57 -1.21
CA GLN A 52 0.58 -9.39 -1.76
C GLN A 52 1.06 -9.21 -3.21
N PRO A 53 0.17 -8.85 -4.16
CA PRO A 53 0.56 -8.71 -5.56
C PRO A 53 1.71 -7.70 -5.66
N SER A 54 2.80 -8.12 -6.29
CA SER A 54 3.99 -7.29 -6.50
C SER A 54 3.59 -6.04 -7.27
N ALA A 55 3.45 -4.92 -6.55
CA ALA A 55 3.18 -3.61 -7.10
C ALA A 55 4.43 -3.00 -7.73
N GLU A 56 4.93 -3.64 -8.78
CA GLU A 56 5.49 -2.87 -9.89
C GLU A 56 4.28 -2.33 -10.67
N ALA A 57 4.31 -1.06 -11.06
CA ALA A 57 3.20 -0.32 -11.64
C ALA A 57 2.33 -1.19 -12.56
N GLY A 58 1.10 -1.51 -12.15
CA GLY A 58 0.17 -2.28 -12.98
C GLY A 58 0.73 -3.59 -13.54
N GLY A 59 1.56 -4.32 -12.78
CA GLY A 59 2.05 -5.64 -13.18
C GLY A 59 0.87 -6.58 -13.44
N SER A 60 0.50 -6.70 -14.71
CA SER A 60 -0.52 -7.63 -15.16
C SER A 60 -0.01 -9.04 -14.87
N ALA A 61 -0.85 -9.86 -14.24
CA ALA A 61 -0.65 -11.31 -14.24
C ALA A 61 -0.85 -11.92 -15.66
N LEU A 62 -1.14 -11.07 -16.63
CA LEU A 62 -1.20 -11.35 -18.06
C LEU A 62 0.15 -10.90 -18.64
N GLY A 63 0.79 -11.73 -19.47
CA GLY A 63 2.10 -11.45 -20.03
C GLY A 63 2.12 -10.23 -20.96
N ASP A 64 3.22 -10.03 -21.68
CA ASP A 64 3.42 -8.89 -22.59
C ASP A 64 2.36 -8.76 -23.71
N ASP A 65 1.55 -9.80 -23.92
CA ASP A 65 0.44 -9.84 -24.89
C ASP A 65 -0.88 -9.24 -24.35
N ALA A 66 -0.89 -8.67 -23.14
CA ALA A 66 -2.09 -8.10 -22.54
C ALA A 66 -2.48 -6.76 -23.21
N GLU A 67 -3.70 -6.70 -23.74
CA GLU A 67 -4.23 -5.49 -24.39
C GLU A 67 -5.41 -4.93 -23.59
N ALA A 68 -5.46 -3.60 -23.43
CA ALA A 68 -6.59 -2.92 -22.80
C ALA A 68 -7.81 -2.89 -23.73
N ILE A 69 -8.99 -3.24 -23.21
CA ILE A 69 -10.25 -3.09 -23.92
C ILE A 69 -10.69 -1.64 -23.81
N ASP A 70 -10.92 -1.01 -24.97
CA ASP A 70 -11.38 0.37 -25.02
C ASP A 70 -12.77 0.53 -24.38
N GLY A 71 -12.96 1.62 -23.63
CA GLY A 71 -14.20 1.92 -22.92
C GLY A 71 -14.56 1.00 -21.74
N LEU A 72 -13.76 -0.01 -21.40
CA LEU A 72 -14.06 -0.94 -20.30
C LEU A 72 -13.09 -0.80 -19.13
N TYR A 73 -13.63 -0.52 -17.94
CA TYR A 73 -12.89 -0.28 -16.71
C TYR A 73 -13.41 -1.16 -15.57
N CYS A 74 -12.53 -1.50 -14.63
CA CYS A 74 -12.91 -2.27 -13.43
C CYS A 74 -12.19 -1.74 -12.18
N ILE A 75 -12.95 -1.51 -11.12
CA ILE A 75 -12.47 -0.91 -9.88
C ILE A 75 -12.94 -1.73 -8.66
N GLY A 76 -12.35 -1.43 -7.51
CA GLY A 76 -12.66 -2.01 -6.22
C GLY A 76 -12.43 -3.50 -6.17
N ASP A 77 -13.21 -4.16 -5.32
CA ASP A 77 -13.03 -5.58 -4.97
C ASP A 77 -13.11 -6.52 -6.18
N ALA A 78 -13.74 -6.10 -7.27
CA ALA A 78 -13.86 -6.88 -8.50
C ALA A 78 -12.51 -7.13 -9.20
N ASN A 79 -11.53 -6.23 -9.07
CA ASN A 79 -10.19 -6.42 -9.64
C ASN A 79 -9.19 -7.10 -8.68
N GLY A 80 -9.55 -7.24 -7.40
CA GLY A 80 -8.78 -7.95 -6.39
C GLY A 80 -7.41 -7.34 -6.03
N LEU A 81 -7.13 -6.09 -6.44
CA LEU A 81 -5.85 -5.43 -6.13
C LEU A 81 -5.74 -5.06 -4.64
N LEU A 82 -6.76 -4.36 -4.14
CA LEU A 82 -6.89 -3.95 -2.73
C LEU A 82 -8.37 -3.89 -2.39
N GLN A 83 -8.82 -4.76 -1.48
CA GLN A 83 -10.22 -4.84 -1.06
C GLN A 83 -10.48 -3.87 0.11
N LEU A 84 -10.35 -2.57 -0.19
CA LEU A 84 -10.48 -1.47 0.75
C LEU A 84 -11.35 -0.38 0.13
N ALA A 85 -12.28 0.19 0.89
CA ALA A 85 -13.24 1.18 0.38
C ALA A 85 -12.56 2.43 -0.20
N HIS A 86 -11.54 2.96 0.47
CA HIS A 86 -10.76 4.10 -0.01
C HIS A 86 -9.86 3.74 -1.19
N ALA A 87 -9.41 2.48 -1.31
CA ALA A 87 -8.73 2.01 -2.52
C ALA A 87 -9.69 2.01 -3.72
N ALA A 88 -10.90 1.47 -3.56
CA ALA A 88 -11.93 1.47 -4.61
C ALA A 88 -12.26 2.89 -5.08
N SER A 89 -12.36 3.84 -4.14
CA SER A 89 -12.59 5.26 -4.45
C SER A 89 -11.43 5.89 -5.23
N ALA A 90 -10.17 5.61 -4.84
CA ALA A 90 -9.00 6.10 -5.56
C ALA A 90 -8.87 5.47 -6.97
N GLN A 91 -9.23 4.21 -7.10
CA GLN A 91 -9.31 3.52 -8.40
C GLN A 91 -10.41 4.13 -9.29
N ALA A 92 -11.58 4.49 -8.74
CA ALA A 92 -12.64 5.19 -9.47
C ALA A 92 -12.14 6.51 -10.06
N VAL A 93 -11.44 7.32 -9.25
CA VAL A 93 -10.85 8.57 -9.73
C VAL A 93 -9.84 8.31 -10.84
N THR A 94 -8.99 7.29 -10.69
CA THR A 94 -8.02 6.88 -11.73
C THR A 94 -8.71 6.50 -13.04
N ALA A 95 -9.78 5.70 -12.98
CA ALA A 95 -10.56 5.31 -14.15
C ALA A 95 -11.21 6.52 -14.84
N VAL A 96 -11.81 7.44 -14.08
CA VAL A 96 -12.44 8.65 -14.63
C VAL A 96 -11.41 9.60 -15.25
N GLU A 97 -10.23 9.75 -14.65
CA GLU A 97 -9.12 10.50 -15.23
C GLU A 97 -8.69 9.90 -16.58
N ALA A 98 -8.56 8.57 -16.66
CA ALA A 98 -8.22 7.86 -17.89
C ALA A 98 -9.30 8.02 -18.97
N ILE A 99 -10.60 7.94 -18.60
CA ILE A 99 -11.73 8.22 -19.51
C ILE A 99 -11.64 9.66 -20.06
N ALA A 100 -11.19 10.60 -19.23
CA ALA A 100 -10.98 11.99 -19.62
C ALA A 100 -9.65 12.24 -20.37
N GLY A 101 -8.91 11.19 -20.74
CA GLY A 101 -7.62 11.28 -21.45
C GLY A 101 -6.46 11.77 -20.57
N ARG A 102 -6.60 11.75 -19.25
CA ARG A 102 -5.57 12.16 -18.28
C ARG A 102 -4.83 10.94 -17.74
N ASN A 103 -3.50 11.02 -17.72
CA ASN A 103 -2.67 9.95 -17.21
C ASN A 103 -2.45 10.12 -15.69
N ARG A 104 -3.15 9.32 -14.90
CA ARG A 104 -2.99 9.26 -13.44
C ARG A 104 -2.95 7.80 -12.98
N PRO A 105 -1.78 7.13 -13.03
CA PRO A 105 -1.70 5.72 -12.70
C PRO A 105 -1.98 5.48 -11.21
N PHE A 106 -2.73 4.43 -10.92
CA PHE A 106 -3.00 3.97 -9.57
C PHE A 106 -1.74 3.29 -8.99
N ASN A 107 -1.30 3.75 -7.83
CA ASN A 107 -0.22 3.12 -7.07
C ASN A 107 -0.76 2.56 -5.76
N SER A 108 -0.90 1.23 -5.70
CA SER A 108 -1.39 0.52 -4.52
C SER A 108 -0.49 0.66 -3.29
N ARG A 109 0.83 0.88 -3.48
CA ARG A 109 1.78 1.05 -2.36
C ARG A 109 1.58 2.35 -1.59
N LEU A 110 0.87 3.31 -2.17
CA LEU A 110 0.54 4.59 -1.51
C LEU A 110 -0.80 4.55 -0.76
N ILE A 111 -1.53 3.44 -0.83
CA ILE A 111 -2.81 3.30 -0.13
C ILE A 111 -2.54 2.77 1.28
N PRO A 112 -2.81 3.54 2.35
CA PRO A 112 -2.68 3.04 3.71
C PRO A 112 -3.78 2.00 3.99
N ALA A 113 -3.49 1.06 4.87
CA ALA A 113 -4.45 0.09 5.37
C ALA A 113 -4.42 0.07 6.90
N ALA A 114 -5.57 -0.16 7.51
CA ALA A 114 -5.72 -0.21 8.95
C ALA A 114 -6.67 -1.34 9.38
N CYS A 115 -6.37 -1.93 10.52
CA CYS A 115 -7.25 -2.81 11.27
C CYS A 115 -7.58 -2.09 12.60
N PHE A 116 -8.86 -1.79 12.78
CA PHE A 116 -9.36 -1.02 13.93
C PHE A 116 -9.62 -1.92 15.15
N THR A 117 -8.61 -2.72 15.51
CA THR A 117 -8.58 -3.48 16.78
C THR A 117 -8.16 -2.58 17.93
N ASN A 118 -8.09 -3.13 19.15
CA ASN A 118 -7.47 -2.46 20.29
C ASN A 118 -6.21 -3.23 20.76
N PRO A 119 -4.98 -2.72 20.56
CA PRO A 119 -4.65 -1.48 19.83
C PRO A 119 -4.87 -1.62 18.31
N GLU A 120 -4.88 -0.48 17.61
CA GLU A 120 -5.00 -0.45 16.14
C GLU A 120 -3.70 -0.94 15.48
N ILE A 121 -3.81 -1.44 14.25
CA ILE A 121 -2.67 -1.84 13.42
C ILE A 121 -2.82 -1.17 12.06
N ALA A 122 -1.81 -0.46 11.59
CA ALA A 122 -1.83 0.21 10.30
C ALA A 122 -0.51 0.09 9.54
N PHE A 123 -0.55 0.12 8.22
CA PHE A 123 0.64 0.13 7.39
C PHE A 123 0.42 0.82 6.04
N VAL A 124 1.52 1.20 5.40
CA VAL A 124 1.58 1.69 4.00
C VAL A 124 2.91 1.26 3.38
N GLY A 125 2.92 1.00 2.07
CA GLY A 125 4.15 0.67 1.34
C GLY A 125 4.56 -0.80 1.37
N TYR A 126 5.86 -1.04 1.34
CA TYR A 126 6.45 -2.38 1.38
C TYR A 126 6.51 -2.92 2.81
N THR A 127 6.34 -4.23 2.94
CA THR A 127 6.80 -4.96 4.13
C THR A 127 8.32 -5.03 4.16
N GLU A 128 8.90 -5.30 5.32
CA GLU A 128 10.36 -5.38 5.44
C GLU A 128 11.01 -6.46 4.57
N PRO A 129 10.47 -7.69 4.47
CA PRO A 129 11.00 -8.70 3.53
C PRO A 129 10.91 -8.24 2.08
N GLU A 130 9.80 -7.62 1.66
CA GLU A 130 9.66 -7.08 0.31
C GLU A 130 10.65 -5.95 0.02
N ALA A 131 10.85 -5.04 0.98
CA ALA A 131 11.80 -3.94 0.84
C ALA A 131 13.24 -4.46 0.72
N ARG A 132 13.62 -5.47 1.51
CA ARG A 132 14.95 -6.10 1.43
C ARG A 132 15.17 -6.80 0.10
N ALA A 133 14.21 -7.59 -0.37
CA ALA A 133 14.26 -8.22 -1.69
C ALA A 133 14.35 -7.18 -2.83
N LEU A 134 13.65 -6.05 -2.70
CA LEU A 134 13.75 -4.94 -3.64
C LEU A 134 15.15 -4.31 -3.64
N GLY A 135 15.73 -4.11 -2.45
CA GLY A 135 17.09 -3.62 -2.27
C GLY A 135 18.14 -4.54 -2.90
N GLU A 136 18.00 -5.86 -2.71
CA GLU A 136 18.86 -6.87 -3.36
C GLU A 136 18.73 -6.81 -4.90
N LYS A 137 17.50 -6.69 -5.43
CA LYS A 137 17.25 -6.61 -6.88
C LYS A 137 17.80 -5.33 -7.50
N GLN A 138 17.71 -4.20 -6.80
CA GLN A 138 18.05 -2.87 -7.33
C GLN A 138 19.42 -2.34 -6.88
N GLY A 139 20.12 -3.05 -6.00
CA GLY A 139 21.46 -2.67 -5.53
C GLY A 139 21.48 -1.52 -4.52
N PHE A 140 20.51 -1.43 -3.62
CA PHE A 140 20.50 -0.44 -2.53
C PHE A 140 20.30 -1.11 -1.16
N GLU A 141 20.77 -0.45 -0.10
CA GLU A 141 20.59 -0.91 1.28
C GLU A 141 19.30 -0.34 1.89
N VAL A 142 18.54 -1.19 2.58
CA VAL A 142 17.34 -0.80 3.33
C VAL A 142 17.70 -0.42 4.76
N GLY A 143 17.34 0.79 5.17
CA GLY A 143 17.33 1.23 6.56
C GLY A 143 16.04 0.82 7.27
N VAL A 144 16.15 0.56 8.57
CA VAL A 144 15.03 0.23 9.47
C VAL A 144 15.19 1.02 10.77
N SER A 145 14.12 1.66 11.23
CA SER A 145 14.06 2.40 12.49
C SER A 145 12.71 2.13 13.16
N THR A 146 12.70 2.23 14.48
CA THR A 146 11.51 1.96 15.30
C THR A 146 11.39 2.93 16.47
N ALA A 147 10.22 3.54 16.63
CA ALA A 147 9.87 4.32 17.82
C ALA A 147 8.82 3.59 18.66
N ASN A 148 8.92 3.69 19.98
CA ASN A 148 8.01 3.02 20.90
C ASN A 148 7.06 4.02 21.56
N PHE A 149 5.77 3.69 21.65
CA PHE A 149 4.78 4.55 22.33
C PHE A 149 5.08 4.73 23.83
N ARG A 150 5.86 3.83 24.45
CA ARG A 150 6.36 3.99 25.84
C ARG A 150 7.27 5.20 26.04
N ALA A 151 7.90 5.71 24.98
CA ALA A 151 8.71 6.92 25.03
C ALA A 151 7.90 8.20 24.73
N ASN A 152 6.62 8.07 24.36
CA ASN A 152 5.75 9.20 24.03
C ASN A 152 4.96 9.65 25.28
N SER A 153 5.15 10.90 25.70
CA SER A 153 4.54 11.42 26.93
C SER A 153 3.01 11.48 26.87
N LYS A 154 2.43 11.74 25.69
CA LYS A 154 0.97 11.74 25.48
C LYS A 154 0.39 10.34 25.65
N ALA A 155 1.02 9.33 25.03
CA ALA A 155 0.60 7.94 25.15
C ALA A 155 0.67 7.44 26.60
N VAL A 156 1.75 7.79 27.32
CA VAL A 156 1.90 7.46 28.74
C VAL A 156 0.83 8.17 29.59
N ALA A 157 0.56 9.44 29.32
CA ALA A 157 -0.48 10.20 30.03
C ALA A 157 -1.90 9.65 29.80
N GLU A 158 -2.14 9.02 28.65
CA GLU A 158 -3.43 8.40 28.29
C GLU A 158 -3.54 6.94 28.76
N GLY A 159 -2.46 6.34 29.27
CA GLY A 159 -2.43 4.91 29.63
C GLY A 159 -2.32 3.96 28.44
N GLU A 160 -2.07 4.49 27.23
CA GLU A 160 -2.04 3.77 25.95
C GLU A 160 -0.59 3.66 25.42
N ALA A 161 0.35 3.33 26.31
CA ALA A 161 1.78 3.32 26.01
C ALA A 161 2.25 2.07 25.23
N GLU A 162 1.36 1.11 24.93
CA GLU A 162 1.70 -0.09 24.20
C GLU A 162 1.70 0.14 22.69
N GLY A 163 2.79 -0.26 22.02
CA GLY A 163 2.87 -0.18 20.57
C GLY A 163 4.26 0.17 20.04
N LEU A 164 4.38 0.14 18.73
CA LEU A 164 5.57 0.56 18.02
C LEU A 164 5.22 1.13 16.64
N MET A 165 6.05 2.07 16.19
CA MET A 165 6.12 2.58 14.82
C MET A 165 7.40 2.03 14.19
N LYS A 166 7.34 1.52 12.97
CA LYS A 166 8.49 1.06 12.18
C LYS A 166 8.51 1.76 10.83
N VAL A 167 9.69 2.24 10.44
CA VAL A 167 9.95 2.90 9.16
C VAL A 167 10.99 2.11 8.38
N LEU A 168 10.76 2.00 7.07
CA LEU A 168 11.66 1.41 6.09
C LEU A 168 12.02 2.48 5.05
N TRP A 169 13.30 2.64 4.73
CA TRP A 169 13.75 3.61 3.71
C TRP A 169 14.97 3.09 2.96
N ARG A 170 15.28 3.71 1.82
CA ARG A 170 16.54 3.49 1.11
C ARG A 170 17.64 4.35 1.72
N LYS A 171 18.77 3.74 2.11
CA LYS A 171 19.88 4.49 2.71
C LYS A 171 20.59 5.45 1.75
N ASP A 172 20.54 5.16 0.44
CA ASP A 172 21.21 5.95 -0.59
C ASP A 172 20.49 7.26 -0.92
N SER A 173 19.16 7.26 -0.94
CA SER A 173 18.32 8.39 -1.37
C SER A 173 17.45 8.98 -0.27
N GLY A 174 17.30 8.30 0.88
CA GLY A 174 16.36 8.68 1.92
C GLY A 174 14.89 8.40 1.56
N GLN A 175 14.60 7.80 0.40
CA GLN A 175 13.23 7.49 -0.01
C GLN A 175 12.56 6.51 0.97
N VAL A 176 11.41 6.90 1.50
CA VAL A 176 10.58 6.03 2.35
C VAL A 176 9.96 4.91 1.50
N LEU A 177 10.14 3.67 1.94
CA LEU A 177 9.65 2.46 1.27
C LEU A 177 8.38 1.92 1.91
N GLY A 178 8.24 2.07 3.23
CA GLY A 178 7.05 1.61 3.93
C GLY A 178 7.08 1.96 5.41
N CYS A 179 5.89 2.02 6.01
CA CYS A 179 5.69 2.32 7.41
C CYS A 179 4.67 1.35 8.00
N HIS A 180 4.90 0.92 9.24
CA HIS A 180 4.09 -0.06 9.95
C HIS A 180 3.91 0.41 11.38
N MET A 181 2.69 0.39 11.89
CA MET A 181 2.39 0.86 13.24
C MET A 181 1.40 -0.08 13.93
N ILE A 182 1.65 -0.34 15.20
CA ILE A 182 0.68 -0.89 16.15
C ILE A 182 0.66 0.06 17.35
N GLY A 183 -0.52 0.50 17.78
CA GLY A 183 -0.66 1.45 18.89
C GLY A 183 -1.94 2.28 18.81
N PRO A 184 -2.11 3.25 19.72
CA PRO A 184 -3.27 4.13 19.71
C PRO A 184 -3.29 4.99 18.44
N HIS A 185 -4.46 5.11 17.82
CA HIS A 185 -4.68 5.92 16.61
C HIS A 185 -3.75 5.56 15.43
N ALA A 186 -3.33 4.30 15.31
CA ALA A 186 -2.42 3.89 14.25
C ALA A 186 -2.97 4.18 12.85
N GLY A 187 -4.28 4.03 12.63
CA GLY A 187 -4.94 4.36 11.36
C GLY A 187 -4.80 5.84 11.00
N ASP A 188 -5.05 6.74 11.96
CA ASP A 188 -4.96 8.19 11.76
C ASP A 188 -3.52 8.64 11.53
N LEU A 189 -2.59 8.15 12.34
CA LEU A 189 -1.17 8.50 12.25
C LEU A 189 -0.52 7.99 10.96
N MET A 190 -0.97 6.83 10.45
CA MET A 190 -0.46 6.27 9.19
C MET A 190 -0.70 7.18 7.99
N GLN A 191 -1.72 8.04 8.03
CA GLN A 191 -1.97 9.00 6.97
C GLN A 191 -0.80 9.97 6.77
N GLN A 192 -0.06 10.33 7.82
CA GLN A 192 1.14 11.18 7.70
C GLN A 192 2.23 10.48 6.88
N CYS A 193 2.40 9.17 7.09
CA CYS A 193 3.38 8.35 6.39
C CYS A 193 2.96 8.15 4.92
N ALA A 194 1.68 7.91 4.67
CA ALA A 194 1.14 7.81 3.31
C ALA A 194 1.34 9.12 2.53
N ASN A 195 1.09 10.28 3.16
CA ASN A 195 1.32 11.59 2.56
C ASN A 195 2.81 11.82 2.26
N ALA A 196 3.71 11.46 3.19
CA ALA A 196 5.15 11.56 2.98
C ALA A 196 5.64 10.70 1.81
N MET A 197 5.14 9.47 1.69
CA MET A 197 5.45 8.58 0.56
C MET A 197 4.88 9.09 -0.76
N ALA A 198 3.63 9.59 -0.77
CA ALA A 198 2.98 10.12 -1.96
C ALA A 198 3.66 11.40 -2.49
N THR A 199 4.23 12.21 -1.59
CA THR A 199 5.01 13.41 -1.93
C THR A 199 6.50 13.12 -2.14
N GLN A 200 6.92 11.86 -1.98
CA GLN A 200 8.32 11.42 -2.10
C GLN A 200 9.28 12.23 -1.22
N THR A 201 8.80 12.65 -0.05
CA THR A 201 9.64 13.41 0.89
C THR A 201 10.68 12.48 1.51
N PRO A 202 11.99 12.78 1.39
CA PRO A 202 13.02 11.90 1.94
C PRO A 202 13.09 11.99 3.47
N VAL A 203 13.54 10.92 4.11
CA VAL A 203 13.49 10.72 5.56
C VAL A 203 14.27 11.77 6.36
N ASP A 204 15.36 12.29 5.78
CA ASP A 204 16.16 13.38 6.35
C ASP A 204 15.38 14.68 6.45
N ARG A 205 14.50 14.97 5.48
CA ARG A 205 13.59 16.11 5.52
C ARG A 205 12.47 15.89 6.52
N LEU A 206 11.90 14.68 6.56
CA LEU A 206 10.86 14.32 7.53
C LEU A 206 11.35 14.46 8.98
N ALA A 207 12.59 14.08 9.26
CA ALA A 207 13.21 14.18 10.58
C ALA A 207 13.37 15.63 11.09
N GLN A 208 13.29 16.63 10.20
CA GLN A 208 13.38 18.05 10.54
C GLN A 208 12.00 18.71 10.73
N ILE A 209 10.90 18.00 10.44
CA ILE A 209 9.56 18.54 10.58
C ILE A 209 9.15 18.53 12.06
N THR A 210 8.87 19.71 12.60
CA THR A 210 8.36 19.86 13.96
C THR A 210 6.95 19.29 14.07
N HIS A 211 6.74 18.36 15.01
CA HIS A 211 5.40 17.92 15.39
C HIS A 211 4.94 18.67 16.64
N THR A 212 3.63 18.76 16.81
CA THR A 212 3.01 19.41 17.97
C THR A 212 3.23 18.59 19.23
N HIS A 213 3.52 19.28 20.34
CA HIS A 213 3.72 18.67 21.66
C HIS A 213 2.61 19.08 22.65
N PRO A 214 2.11 18.17 23.51
CA PRO A 214 2.29 16.72 23.46
C PRO A 214 1.26 16.07 22.51
N THR A 215 1.71 15.23 21.58
CA THR A 215 0.82 14.44 20.70
C THR A 215 1.39 13.05 20.41
N LEU A 216 0.50 12.11 20.02
CA LEU A 216 0.92 10.78 19.54
C LEU A 216 1.75 10.85 18.25
N SER A 217 1.62 11.94 17.49
CA SER A 217 2.39 12.15 16.25
C SER A 217 3.88 12.29 16.49
N GLU A 218 4.32 12.63 17.70
CA GLU A 218 5.73 12.63 18.08
C GLU A 218 6.34 11.21 18.03
N THR A 219 5.55 10.14 18.08
CA THR A 219 6.05 8.76 17.83
C THR A 219 6.48 8.58 16.37
N VAL A 220 5.78 9.22 15.43
CA VAL A 220 6.14 9.25 14.00
C VAL A 220 7.41 10.09 13.82
N GLU A 221 7.49 11.26 14.45
CA GLU A 221 8.69 12.11 14.49
C GLU A 221 9.92 11.37 15.00
N ALA A 222 9.79 10.66 16.13
CA ALA A 222 10.86 9.87 16.73
C ALA A 222 11.38 8.79 15.78
N ALA A 223 10.50 8.13 15.03
CA ALA A 223 10.90 7.12 14.05
C ALA A 223 11.70 7.73 12.88
N TRP A 224 11.33 8.93 12.42
CA TRP A 224 12.09 9.67 11.40
C TRP A 224 13.46 10.12 11.92
N LYS A 225 13.51 10.70 13.12
CA LYS A 225 14.76 11.15 13.75
C LYS A 225 15.74 10.01 13.96
N GLN A 226 15.26 8.88 14.47
CA GLN A 226 16.09 7.70 14.66
C GLN A 226 16.65 7.17 13.32
N ALA A 227 15.88 7.26 12.23
CA ALA A 227 16.34 6.82 10.90
C ALA A 227 17.61 7.56 10.43
N VAL A 228 17.80 8.80 10.88
CA VAL A 228 18.95 9.65 10.53
C VAL A 228 19.94 9.86 11.68
N GLY A 229 19.82 9.07 12.75
CA GLY A 229 20.72 9.15 13.92
C GLY A 229 20.53 10.39 14.79
N LEU A 230 19.41 11.10 14.65
CA LEU A 230 19.03 12.17 15.56
C LEU A 230 18.37 11.60 16.81
N LEU A 231 18.66 12.21 17.96
CA LEU A 231 17.99 11.87 19.21
C LEU A 231 16.57 12.43 19.21
N SER A 232 15.64 11.62 19.70
CA SER A 232 14.26 11.99 19.97
C SER A 232 13.96 11.70 21.43
N HIS A 233 13.84 12.78 22.22
CA HIS A 233 13.65 12.79 23.68
C HIS A 233 14.79 12.20 24.52
#